data_AF-A0A7V9G6B8-F1
#
_entry.id   AF-A0A7V9G6B8-F1
#
_cell.length_a   1.000
_cell.length_b   1.000
_cell.length_c   1.000
_cell.angle_alpha   90.00
_cell.angle_beta   90.00
_cell.angle_gamma   90.00
#
_symmetry.space_group_name_H-M   'P 1'
#
loop_
_entity.id
_entity.type
_entity.pdbx_description
1 polymer ?
#
loop_
_entity_poly.entity_id
_entity_poly.type
_entity_poly.pdbx_seq_one_letter_code
_entity_poly.pdbx_strand_id
1 'polypeptide(L)'
;MRTRTRMILSFAVAIAAVLLAAPQGLVPWGEQLHALFRSHHWLALPAVVSVLLIAAGVLLPREPLGVPPRPQLIALGVGVLMLVEPLTHLALLALIAWHAPAGSGDLILPRVGGGNRTVFLQVTVLALVVPAAEEFFFRGRLLPFLVHRLGRRSAWSLSTLAFAAAHGDPAQALVALPLGMLLGWLRLSGSGVGVCILVHQAHNILFLAGGPTLIGQPWVGLILAIAGVVCIGMAWRWPGSARGSFELAATSCLAALAVISATYPLYQRVQERVWLTAMHRAVTLGRLSNHHLLARIDDQCASGRLDMRRRALLAQALIERPCRRGDGDRQVWVLGRIAPDRVSARDEESAHEALKSLALCPQTFPAHHQAARTLGAAYPLAFAQVAAWAPEQIIRDWLPLPAGSAQAQDQILASSGFARSMLLAQLERAYPGRVADLVLSLPPERVVDADRIFLRQRYPDFESRLHELDKREPARARAFTSP
;
A
#
# COMPACT_ATOMS: atom_id res chain seq x y z
N MET A 1 44.40 -23.37 13.20
CA MET A 1 43.68 -23.92 12.02
C MET A 1 44.43 -23.57 10.74
N ARG A 2 44.56 -24.51 9.79
CA ARG A 2 45.11 -24.23 8.45
C ARG A 2 44.23 -23.23 7.70
N THR A 3 44.82 -22.37 6.86
CA THR A 3 44.12 -21.31 6.09
C THR A 3 42.93 -21.85 5.30
N ARG A 4 43.06 -23.04 4.71
CA ARG A 4 41.98 -23.73 3.98
C ARG A 4 40.78 -24.06 4.86
N THR A 5 41.01 -24.55 6.07
CA THR A 5 39.94 -24.87 7.04
C THR A 5 39.19 -23.62 7.48
N ARG A 6 39.90 -22.49 7.69
CA ARG A 6 39.26 -21.21 8.03
C ARG A 6 38.38 -20.69 6.89
N MET A 7 38.82 -20.83 5.64
CA MET A 7 38.01 -20.46 4.48
C MET A 7 36.75 -21.30 4.36
N ILE A 8 36.86 -22.64 4.47
CA ILE A 8 35.71 -23.55 4.42
C ILE A 8 34.71 -23.19 5.52
N LEU A 9 35.19 -22.97 6.75
CA LEU A 9 34.34 -22.58 7.87
C LEU A 9 33.67 -21.22 7.63
N SER A 10 34.41 -20.23 7.10
CA SER A 10 33.84 -18.92 6.74
C SER A 10 32.68 -19.03 5.76
N PHE A 11 32.83 -19.83 4.69
CA PHE A 11 31.78 -20.02 3.70
C PHE A 11 30.60 -20.79 4.29
N ALA A 12 30.86 -21.83 5.10
CA ALA A 12 29.79 -22.57 5.78
C ALA A 12 28.96 -21.67 6.70
N VAL A 13 29.60 -20.80 7.49
CA VAL A 13 28.92 -19.84 8.37
C VAL A 13 28.14 -18.80 7.57
N ALA A 14 28.71 -18.27 6.49
CA ALA A 14 28.01 -17.31 5.62
C ALA A 14 26.78 -17.94 4.94
N ILE A 15 26.90 -19.17 4.44
CA ILE A 15 25.78 -19.92 3.86
C ILE A 15 24.72 -20.17 4.93
N ALA A 16 25.11 -20.57 6.13
CA ALA A 16 24.17 -20.75 7.24
C ALA A 16 23.43 -19.45 7.58
N ALA A 17 24.12 -18.30 7.59
CA ALA A 17 23.50 -16.99 7.81
C ALA A 17 22.44 -16.67 6.74
N VAL A 18 22.77 -16.91 5.46
CA VAL A 18 21.84 -16.71 4.34
C VAL A 18 20.64 -17.66 4.42
N LEU A 19 20.85 -18.94 4.70
CA LEU A 19 19.77 -19.92 4.84
C LEU A 19 18.85 -19.59 6.03
N LEU A 20 19.41 -19.03 7.10
CA LEU A 20 18.63 -18.57 8.26
C LEU A 20 17.75 -17.36 7.92
N ALA A 21 18.25 -16.45 7.07
CA ALA A 21 17.54 -15.26 6.60
C ALA A 21 16.57 -15.56 5.42
N ALA A 22 16.66 -16.75 4.82
CA ALA A 22 15.92 -17.07 3.60
C ALA A 22 14.40 -17.06 3.85
N PRO A 23 13.60 -16.61 2.85
CA PRO A 23 12.15 -16.70 2.91
C PRO A 23 11.63 -18.08 3.33
N GLN A 24 10.54 -18.09 4.09
CA GLN A 24 9.97 -19.28 4.76
C GLN A 24 9.81 -20.51 3.87
N GLY A 25 9.53 -20.33 2.57
CA GLY A 25 9.31 -21.42 1.61
C GLY A 25 10.56 -21.93 0.89
N LEU A 26 11.75 -21.36 1.12
CA LEU A 26 12.98 -21.79 0.44
C LEU A 26 13.67 -22.98 1.09
N VAL A 27 13.50 -23.14 2.40
CA VAL A 27 14.07 -24.26 3.15
C VAL A 27 12.95 -24.99 3.90
N PRO A 28 12.95 -26.34 3.97
CA PRO A 28 11.85 -27.12 4.55
C PRO A 28 11.48 -26.75 5.99
N TRP A 29 12.44 -26.23 6.75
CA TRP A 29 12.32 -25.83 8.16
C TRP A 29 12.15 -24.30 8.34
N GLY A 30 12.05 -23.53 7.25
CA GLY A 30 12.05 -22.07 7.28
C GLY A 30 10.84 -21.49 8.02
N GLU A 31 9.66 -22.09 7.84
CA GLU A 31 8.44 -21.70 8.56
C GLU A 31 8.56 -21.90 10.07
N GLN A 32 9.04 -23.07 10.50
CA GLN A 32 9.22 -23.41 11.92
C GLN A 32 10.21 -22.45 12.59
N LEU A 33 11.33 -22.19 11.90
CA LEU A 33 12.35 -21.26 12.38
C LEU A 33 11.80 -19.82 12.50
N HIS A 34 11.13 -19.31 11.47
CA HIS A 34 10.53 -17.98 11.52
C HIS A 34 9.40 -17.87 12.54
N ALA A 35 8.69 -18.96 12.84
CA ALA A 35 7.67 -18.99 13.89
C ALA A 35 8.28 -18.87 15.29
N LEU A 36 9.42 -19.53 15.55
CA LEU A 36 10.18 -19.40 16.80
C LEU A 36 10.62 -17.95 17.05
N PHE A 37 11.14 -17.27 16.02
CA PHE A 37 11.57 -15.87 16.14
C PHE A 37 10.38 -14.88 16.19
N ARG A 38 9.29 -15.14 15.47
CA ARG A 38 8.08 -14.28 15.52
C ARG A 38 7.39 -14.28 16.87
N SER A 39 7.34 -15.43 17.53
CA SER A 39 6.65 -15.58 18.82
C SER A 39 7.38 -14.91 19.98
N HIS A 40 8.70 -14.74 19.88
CA HIS A 40 9.51 -14.24 20.98
C HIS A 40 10.13 -12.86 20.69
N HIS A 41 10.83 -12.64 19.56
CA HIS A 41 11.47 -11.35 19.23
C HIS A 41 11.77 -11.22 17.72
N TRP A 42 10.96 -10.47 16.95
CA TRP A 42 11.12 -10.32 15.50
C TRP A 42 12.48 -9.71 15.07
N LEU A 43 13.19 -9.02 15.99
CA LEU A 43 14.53 -8.45 15.77
C LEU A 43 15.68 -9.44 15.97
N ALA A 44 15.45 -10.54 16.68
CA ALA A 44 16.52 -11.46 17.04
C ALA A 44 17.11 -12.15 15.80
N LEU A 45 16.27 -12.47 14.80
CA LEU A 45 16.74 -13.12 13.58
C LEU A 45 17.73 -12.24 12.77
N PRO A 46 17.39 -10.98 12.38
CA PRO A 46 18.36 -10.09 11.73
C PRO A 46 19.66 -9.87 12.53
N ALA A 47 19.57 -9.81 13.86
CA ALA A 47 20.74 -9.66 14.72
C ALA A 47 21.64 -10.92 14.69
N VAL A 48 21.06 -12.12 14.78
CA VAL A 48 21.80 -13.39 14.67
C VAL A 48 22.47 -13.51 13.30
N VAL A 49 21.75 -13.20 12.22
CA VAL A 49 22.32 -13.20 10.86
C VAL A 49 23.50 -12.24 10.76
N SER A 50 23.38 -11.03 11.33
CA SER A 50 24.46 -10.04 11.36
C SER A 50 25.70 -10.56 12.10
N VAL A 51 25.51 -11.21 13.26
CA VAL A 51 26.60 -11.83 14.02
C VAL A 51 27.29 -12.93 13.22
N LEU A 52 26.52 -13.80 12.55
CA LEU A 52 27.07 -14.87 11.71
C LEU A 52 27.86 -14.31 10.52
N LEU A 53 27.38 -13.25 9.86
CA LEU A 53 28.11 -12.58 8.77
C LEU A 53 29.42 -11.95 9.26
N ILE A 54 29.41 -11.31 10.44
CA ILE A 54 30.63 -10.78 11.07
C ILE A 54 31.60 -11.92 11.37
N ALA A 55 31.12 -13.02 11.96
CA ALA A 55 31.94 -14.19 12.27
C ALA A 55 32.55 -14.80 10.99
N ALA A 56 31.76 -14.98 9.93
CA ALA A 56 32.25 -15.40 8.63
C ALA A 56 33.34 -14.45 8.11
N GLY A 57 33.11 -13.14 8.18
CA GLY A 57 34.08 -12.14 7.76
C GLY A 57 35.39 -12.21 8.55
N VAL A 58 35.32 -12.45 9.87
CA VAL A 58 36.50 -12.61 10.74
C VAL A 58 37.32 -13.86 10.36
N LEU A 59 36.66 -14.93 9.93
CA LEU A 59 37.30 -16.18 9.54
C LEU A 59 38.03 -16.09 8.18
N LEU A 60 37.52 -15.29 7.24
CA LEU A 60 38.14 -15.07 5.93
C LEU A 60 39.49 -14.33 6.08
N PRO A 61 40.53 -14.62 5.26
CA PRO A 61 41.78 -13.86 5.28
C PRO A 61 41.57 -12.35 5.03
N ARG A 62 42.40 -11.51 5.65
CA ARG A 62 42.42 -10.07 5.36
C ARG A 62 43.34 -9.82 4.17
N GLU A 63 42.75 -9.40 3.08
CA GLU A 63 43.49 -9.03 1.88
C GLU A 63 43.40 -7.51 1.66
N PRO A 64 44.53 -6.77 1.66
CA PRO A 64 44.51 -5.34 1.40
C PRO A 64 44.20 -5.07 -0.07
N LEU A 65 43.38 -4.05 -0.34
CA LEU A 65 43.16 -3.54 -1.70
C LEU A 65 44.09 -2.37 -2.06
N GLY A 66 44.89 -1.88 -1.10
CA GLY A 66 45.93 -0.86 -1.34
C GLY A 66 45.43 0.53 -1.77
N VAL A 67 44.18 0.90 -1.45
CA VAL A 67 43.61 2.17 -1.92
C VAL A 67 43.32 3.13 -0.76
N PRO A 68 43.76 4.41 -0.82
CA PRO A 68 43.51 5.39 0.23
C PRO A 68 42.04 5.81 0.26
N PRO A 69 41.48 6.11 1.45
CA PRO A 69 40.07 6.49 1.59
C PRO A 69 39.79 7.82 0.89
N ARG A 70 38.74 7.83 0.05
CA ARG A 70 38.23 9.03 -0.63
C ARG A 70 36.83 9.38 -0.12
N PRO A 71 36.67 10.28 0.85
CA PRO A 71 35.36 10.60 1.43
C PRO A 71 34.38 11.20 0.42
N GLN A 72 34.86 11.87 -0.64
CA GLN A 72 34.03 12.37 -1.75
C GLN A 72 33.20 11.28 -2.46
N LEU A 73 33.60 10.01 -2.33
CA LEU A 73 32.84 8.88 -2.87
C LEU A 73 31.53 8.63 -2.11
N ILE A 74 31.35 9.20 -0.91
CA ILE A 74 30.07 9.17 -0.19
C ILE A 74 29.03 9.98 -0.97
N ALA A 75 29.32 11.25 -1.27
CA ALA A 75 28.40 12.11 -2.01
C ALA A 75 28.09 11.56 -3.41
N LEU A 76 29.11 11.01 -4.08
CA LEU A 76 28.93 10.33 -5.36
C LEU A 76 28.06 9.07 -5.24
N GLY A 77 28.33 8.23 -4.24
CA GLY A 77 27.57 7.00 -3.98
C GLY A 77 26.12 7.28 -3.64
N VAL A 78 25.86 8.20 -2.70
CA VAL A 78 24.50 8.64 -2.34
C VAL A 78 23.81 9.30 -3.53
N GLY A 79 24.53 10.12 -4.32
CA GLY A 79 23.96 10.77 -5.49
C GLY A 79 23.54 9.79 -6.58
N VAL A 80 24.38 8.80 -6.90
CA VAL A 80 24.04 7.73 -7.85
C VAL A 80 22.90 6.88 -7.32
N LEU A 81 22.91 6.55 -6.03
CA LEU A 81 21.82 5.83 -5.37
C LEU A 81 20.48 6.56 -5.55
N MET A 82 20.43 7.84 -5.18
CA MET A 82 19.22 8.68 -5.32
C MET A 82 18.73 8.78 -6.77
N LEU A 83 19.65 8.82 -7.73
CA LEU A 83 19.31 8.86 -9.16
C LEU A 83 18.70 7.53 -9.64
N VAL A 84 19.19 6.40 -9.13
CA VAL A 84 18.79 5.05 -9.55
C VAL A 84 17.54 4.57 -8.82
N GLU A 85 17.31 5.02 -7.59
CA GLU A 85 16.22 4.55 -6.72
C GLU A 85 14.83 4.62 -7.36
N PRO A 86 14.41 5.71 -8.05
CA PRO A 86 13.09 5.78 -8.69
C PRO A 86 12.89 4.70 -9.76
N LEU A 87 13.97 4.31 -10.45
CA LEU A 87 13.94 3.26 -11.46
C LEU A 87 13.87 1.87 -10.82
N THR A 88 14.59 1.65 -9.71
CA THR A 88 14.51 0.38 -8.97
C THR A 88 13.11 0.15 -8.38
N HIS A 89 12.48 1.20 -7.83
CA HIS A 89 11.11 1.15 -7.36
C HIS A 89 10.11 0.90 -8.50
N LEU A 90 10.33 1.51 -9.67
CA LEU A 90 9.51 1.25 -10.85
C LEU A 90 9.65 -0.21 -11.32
N ALA A 91 10.87 -0.74 -11.33
CA ALA A 91 11.15 -2.14 -11.68
C ALA A 91 10.51 -3.11 -10.68
N LEU A 92 10.59 -2.82 -9.37
CA LEU A 92 9.93 -3.58 -8.32
C LEU A 92 8.41 -3.56 -8.49
N LEU A 93 7.82 -2.40 -8.76
CA LEU A 93 6.40 -2.27 -9.03
C LEU A 93 5.99 -3.05 -10.29
N ALA A 94 6.83 -3.06 -11.33
CA ALA A 94 6.63 -3.84 -12.54
C ALA A 94 6.70 -5.35 -12.27
N LEU A 95 7.63 -5.79 -11.44
CA LEU A 95 7.70 -7.19 -10.99
C LEU A 95 6.43 -7.58 -10.24
N ILE A 96 5.94 -6.75 -9.33
CA ILE A 96 4.70 -7.04 -8.59
C ILE A 96 3.48 -7.05 -9.52
N ALA A 97 3.43 -6.12 -10.49
CA ALA A 97 2.39 -6.12 -11.53
C ALA A 97 2.45 -7.37 -12.41
N TRP A 98 3.66 -7.88 -12.71
CA TRP A 98 3.86 -9.07 -13.55
C TRP A 98 3.59 -10.38 -12.81
N HIS A 99 4.09 -10.51 -11.59
CA HIS A 99 4.00 -11.70 -10.77
C HIS A 99 4.05 -11.26 -9.31
N ALA A 100 2.90 -10.95 -8.72
CA ALA A 100 2.83 -10.56 -7.32
C ALA A 100 3.57 -11.63 -6.48
N PRO A 101 4.69 -11.34 -5.82
CA PRO A 101 5.37 -12.29 -4.94
C PRO A 101 4.67 -12.35 -3.58
N ALA A 102 4.91 -13.39 -2.79
CA ALA A 102 4.43 -13.42 -1.40
C ALA A 102 4.98 -12.18 -0.65
N GLY A 103 4.18 -11.55 0.21
CA GLY A 103 4.58 -10.33 0.93
C GLY A 103 4.49 -9.01 0.15
N SER A 104 4.29 -9.02 -1.18
CA SER A 104 4.16 -7.76 -1.96
C SER A 104 2.99 -6.84 -1.58
N GLY A 105 2.02 -7.35 -0.83
CA GLY A 105 0.94 -6.54 -0.27
C GLY A 105 1.45 -5.43 0.64
N ASP A 106 2.55 -5.64 1.37
CA ASP A 106 3.17 -4.61 2.22
C ASP A 106 3.84 -3.49 1.42
N LEU A 107 4.21 -3.75 0.16
CA LEU A 107 4.84 -2.75 -0.71
C LEU A 107 3.81 -1.89 -1.45
N ILE A 108 2.72 -2.49 -1.96
CA ILE A 108 1.66 -1.75 -2.67
C ILE A 108 0.72 -1.06 -1.68
N LEU A 109 0.39 -1.76 -0.59
CA LEU A 109 -0.52 -1.32 0.46
C LEU A 109 0.23 -1.28 1.80
N PRO A 110 1.20 -0.38 1.95
CA PRO A 110 1.97 -0.27 3.19
C PRO A 110 1.04 0.14 4.32
N ARG A 111 1.17 -0.54 5.47
CA ARG A 111 0.46 -0.18 6.69
C ARG A 111 0.92 1.20 7.16
N VAL A 112 -0.02 2.08 7.48
CA VAL A 112 0.27 3.32 8.18
C VAL A 112 0.00 3.08 9.66
N GLY A 113 0.96 3.34 10.54
CA GLY A 113 0.72 3.29 12.00
C GLY A 113 1.34 2.11 12.77
N GLY A 114 2.58 1.73 12.48
CA GLY A 114 3.39 1.07 13.52
C GLY A 114 3.66 2.05 14.66
N GLY A 115 3.45 1.66 15.93
CA GLY A 115 3.76 2.54 17.06
C GLY A 115 5.20 3.05 17.00
N ASN A 116 5.46 4.29 17.42
CA ASN A 116 6.76 4.98 17.26
C ASN A 116 7.97 4.13 17.71
N ARG A 117 7.80 3.31 18.76
CA ARG A 117 8.84 2.38 19.24
C ARG A 117 9.18 1.27 18.24
N THR A 118 8.19 0.70 17.57
CA THR A 118 8.39 -0.38 16.58
C THR A 118 9.11 0.16 15.34
N VAL A 119 8.71 1.34 14.86
CA VAL A 119 9.34 1.99 13.71
C VAL A 119 10.79 2.37 14.03
N PHE A 120 11.04 2.97 15.20
CA PHE A 120 12.40 3.30 15.63
C PHE A 120 13.32 2.06 15.64
N LEU A 121 12.86 0.97 16.27
CA LEU A 121 13.63 -0.28 16.32
C LEU A 121 13.86 -0.91 14.93
N GLN A 122 12.86 -0.84 14.04
CA GLN A 122 12.99 -1.28 12.64
C GLN A 122 14.08 -0.51 11.91
N VAL A 123 14.06 0.82 12.00
CA VAL A 123 15.08 1.66 11.37
C VAL A 123 16.45 1.37 11.97
N THR A 124 16.59 1.31 13.30
CA THR A 124 17.90 1.05 13.93
C THR A 124 18.50 -0.28 13.47
N VAL A 125 17.72 -1.37 13.50
CA VAL A 125 18.29 -2.69 13.19
C VAL A 125 18.42 -2.92 11.69
N LEU A 126 17.34 -2.72 10.92
CA LEU A 126 17.31 -3.04 9.50
C LEU A 126 18.00 -2.00 8.63
N ALA A 127 18.04 -0.73 9.06
CA ALA A 127 18.65 0.33 8.27
C ALA A 127 20.08 0.67 8.69
N LEU A 128 20.48 0.38 9.94
CA LEU A 128 21.82 0.73 10.43
C LEU A 128 22.71 -0.49 10.70
N VAL A 129 22.23 -1.43 11.54
CA VAL A 129 23.06 -2.56 12.03
C VAL A 129 23.28 -3.60 10.93
N VAL A 130 22.22 -4.05 10.28
CA VAL A 130 22.29 -5.11 9.24
C VAL A 130 23.22 -4.71 8.09
N PRO A 131 23.07 -3.52 7.46
CA PRO A 131 24.00 -3.08 6.40
C PRO A 131 25.46 -3.03 6.83
N ALA A 132 25.75 -2.70 8.08
CA ALA A 132 27.12 -2.67 8.58
C ALA A 132 27.76 -4.07 8.61
N ALA A 133 27.02 -5.08 9.05
CA ALA A 133 27.49 -6.46 9.07
C ALA A 133 27.65 -7.03 7.65
N GLU A 134 26.68 -6.74 6.77
CA GLU A 134 26.73 -7.16 5.37
C GLU A 134 27.93 -6.56 4.65
N GLU A 135 28.12 -5.25 4.72
CA GLU A 135 29.24 -4.59 4.03
C GLU A 135 30.60 -4.96 4.61
N PHE A 136 30.66 -5.23 5.91
CA PHE A 136 31.86 -5.81 6.52
C PHE A 136 32.23 -7.15 5.86
N PHE A 137 31.28 -8.06 5.71
CA PHE A 137 31.52 -9.36 5.06
C PHE A 137 31.78 -9.20 3.56
N PHE A 138 30.83 -8.65 2.81
CA PHE A 138 30.89 -8.62 1.36
C PHE A 138 31.99 -7.69 0.83
N ARG A 139 32.09 -6.45 1.33
CA ARG A 139 33.00 -5.43 0.76
C ARG A 139 34.30 -5.32 1.53
N GLY A 140 34.26 -5.64 2.82
CA GLY A 140 35.43 -5.69 3.69
C GLY A 140 36.27 -6.96 3.53
N ARG A 141 35.65 -8.12 3.24
CA ARG A 141 36.34 -9.42 3.25
C ARG A 141 36.23 -10.17 1.93
N LEU A 142 35.01 -10.51 1.50
CA LEU A 142 34.77 -11.36 0.34
C LEU A 142 35.31 -10.73 -0.95
N LEU A 143 34.97 -9.47 -1.22
CA LEU A 143 35.41 -8.79 -2.45
C LEU A 143 36.95 -8.70 -2.55
N PRO A 144 37.69 -8.21 -1.54
CA PRO A 144 39.16 -8.26 -1.58
C PRO A 144 39.72 -9.67 -1.82
N PHE A 145 39.17 -10.67 -1.11
CA PHE A 145 39.58 -12.07 -1.29
C PHE A 145 39.39 -12.54 -2.74
N LEU A 146 38.25 -12.22 -3.35
CA LEU A 146 37.97 -12.56 -4.75
C LEU A 146 38.87 -11.79 -5.72
N VAL A 147 39.19 -10.52 -5.45
CA VAL A 147 40.08 -9.70 -6.31
C VAL A 147 41.44 -10.35 -6.45
N HIS A 148 42.04 -10.80 -5.34
CA HIS A 148 43.36 -11.45 -5.34
C HIS A 148 43.38 -12.82 -6.02
N ARG A 149 42.21 -13.44 -6.22
CA ARG A 149 42.10 -14.79 -6.80
C ARG A 149 41.62 -14.80 -8.25
N LEU A 150 40.71 -13.91 -8.59
CA LEU A 150 39.95 -13.94 -9.84
C LEU A 150 40.06 -12.63 -10.65
N GLY A 151 40.75 -11.64 -10.11
CA GLY A 151 40.85 -10.29 -10.69
C GLY A 151 39.63 -9.42 -10.42
N ARG A 152 39.77 -8.13 -10.72
CA ARG A 152 38.81 -7.08 -10.30
C ARG A 152 37.41 -7.24 -10.91
N ARG A 153 37.32 -7.56 -12.21
CA ARG A 153 36.04 -7.68 -12.92
C ARG A 153 35.23 -8.88 -12.40
N SER A 154 35.84 -10.06 -12.35
CA SER A 154 35.20 -11.27 -11.84
C SER A 154 34.80 -11.13 -10.37
N ALA A 155 35.66 -10.54 -9.54
CA ALA A 155 35.37 -10.30 -8.14
C ALA A 155 34.18 -9.34 -7.93
N TRP A 156 34.10 -8.28 -8.72
CA TRP A 156 32.98 -7.34 -8.69
C TRP A 156 31.65 -8.03 -9.02
N SER A 157 31.62 -8.78 -10.13
CA SER A 157 30.42 -9.50 -10.56
C SER A 157 30.01 -10.57 -9.54
N LEU A 158 30.94 -11.41 -9.10
CA LEU A 158 30.64 -12.50 -8.17
C LEU A 158 30.21 -11.99 -6.79
N SER A 159 30.88 -10.95 -6.25
CA SER A 159 30.46 -10.36 -4.98
C SER A 159 29.09 -9.70 -5.07
N THR A 160 28.75 -9.10 -6.22
CA THR A 160 27.43 -8.49 -6.45
C THR A 160 26.35 -9.56 -6.51
N LEU A 161 26.58 -10.63 -7.28
CA LEU A 161 25.64 -11.74 -7.41
C LEU A 161 25.45 -12.47 -6.07
N ALA A 162 26.53 -12.71 -5.33
CA ALA A 162 26.46 -13.31 -3.99
C ALA A 162 25.67 -12.44 -3.01
N PHE A 163 25.85 -11.12 -3.05
CA PHE A 163 25.09 -10.17 -2.23
C PHE A 163 23.59 -10.18 -2.57
N ALA A 164 23.24 -10.13 -3.86
CA ALA A 164 21.83 -10.21 -4.27
C ALA A 164 21.20 -11.56 -3.93
N ALA A 165 21.92 -12.67 -4.15
CA ALA A 165 21.45 -14.01 -3.82
C ALA A 165 21.26 -14.22 -2.31
N ALA A 166 22.05 -13.55 -1.47
CA ALA A 166 21.94 -13.62 -0.02
C ALA A 166 20.60 -13.12 0.54
N HIS A 167 19.84 -12.33 -0.23
CA HIS A 167 18.51 -11.87 0.16
C HIS A 167 17.44 -12.95 0.02
N GLY A 168 17.70 -14.01 -0.75
CA GLY A 168 16.81 -15.17 -0.90
C GLY A 168 15.47 -14.89 -1.61
N ASP A 169 15.09 -13.64 -1.86
CA ASP A 169 13.84 -13.29 -2.53
C ASP A 169 14.11 -12.60 -3.88
N PRO A 170 13.44 -12.99 -4.98
CA PRO A 170 13.65 -12.37 -6.29
C PRO A 170 13.35 -10.87 -6.33
N ALA A 171 12.37 -10.39 -5.55
CA ALA A 171 12.03 -8.97 -5.52
C ALA A 171 13.08 -8.17 -4.76
N GLN A 172 13.60 -8.70 -3.64
CA GLN A 172 14.74 -8.12 -2.94
C GLN A 172 16.02 -8.20 -3.77
N ALA A 173 16.28 -9.29 -4.48
CA ALA A 173 17.43 -9.44 -5.35
C ALA A 173 17.43 -8.40 -6.49
N LEU A 174 16.25 -8.07 -7.05
CA LEU A 174 16.09 -7.02 -8.05
C LEU A 174 16.55 -5.64 -7.53
N VAL A 175 16.32 -5.35 -6.25
CA VAL A 175 16.74 -4.12 -5.58
C VAL A 175 18.22 -4.20 -5.15
N ALA A 176 18.66 -5.36 -4.64
CA ALA A 176 20.00 -5.57 -4.13
C ALA A 176 21.07 -5.63 -5.23
N LEU A 177 20.72 -6.04 -6.46
CA LEU A 177 21.64 -6.07 -7.60
C LEU A 177 22.25 -4.70 -7.94
N PRO A 178 21.46 -3.65 -8.26
CA PRO A 178 22.02 -2.33 -8.57
C PRO A 178 22.78 -1.72 -7.39
N LEU A 179 22.29 -1.90 -6.16
CA LEU A 179 23.02 -1.49 -4.97
C LEU A 179 24.36 -2.23 -4.84
N GLY A 180 24.35 -3.55 -5.03
CA GLY A 180 25.54 -4.38 -4.93
C GLY A 180 26.61 -4.02 -5.96
N MET A 181 26.18 -3.69 -7.19
CA MET A 181 27.03 -3.15 -8.25
C MET A 181 27.67 -1.83 -7.82
N LEU A 182 26.86 -0.88 -7.33
CA LEU A 182 27.32 0.42 -6.86
C LEU A 182 28.34 0.29 -5.71
N LEU A 183 28.01 -0.46 -4.67
CA LEU A 183 28.87 -0.66 -3.50
C LEU A 183 30.18 -1.38 -3.87
N GLY A 184 30.10 -2.39 -4.74
CA GLY A 184 31.28 -3.07 -5.26
C GLY A 184 32.18 -2.14 -6.09
N TRP A 185 31.59 -1.31 -6.94
CA TRP A 185 32.33 -0.31 -7.72
C TRP A 185 32.96 0.76 -6.83
N LEU A 186 32.23 1.29 -5.86
CA LEU A 186 32.75 2.24 -4.87
C LEU A 186 33.95 1.63 -4.14
N ARG A 187 33.84 0.38 -3.68
CA ARG A 187 34.91 -0.32 -2.96
C ARG A 187 36.16 -0.49 -3.82
N LEU A 188 36.00 -0.86 -5.08
CA LEU A 188 37.11 -1.00 -6.02
C LEU A 188 37.71 0.33 -6.48
N SER A 189 36.93 1.42 -6.44
CA SER A 189 37.35 2.78 -6.83
C SER A 189 38.12 3.53 -5.74
N GLY A 190 38.35 2.86 -4.60
CA GLY A 190 39.16 3.39 -3.52
C GLY A 190 38.40 3.89 -2.31
N SER A 191 37.13 3.54 -2.18
CA SER A 191 36.44 3.79 -0.93
C SER A 191 36.82 2.78 0.15
N GLY A 192 36.84 3.24 1.40
CA GLY A 192 36.85 2.34 2.55
C GLY A 192 35.49 1.66 2.74
N VAL A 193 35.45 0.59 3.52
CA VAL A 193 34.20 -0.12 3.84
C VAL A 193 33.16 0.81 4.47
N GLY A 194 33.59 1.80 5.26
CA GLY A 194 32.70 2.80 5.86
C GLY A 194 31.85 3.57 4.84
N VAL A 195 32.38 3.87 3.65
CA VAL A 195 31.58 4.52 2.58
C VAL A 195 30.51 3.57 2.07
N CYS A 196 30.85 2.29 1.89
CA CYS A 196 29.88 1.29 1.46
C CYS A 196 28.78 1.13 2.51
N ILE A 197 29.14 1.09 3.79
CA ILE A 197 28.20 1.06 4.92
C ILE A 197 27.25 2.26 4.84
N LEU A 198 27.78 3.49 4.76
CA LEU A 198 26.94 4.70 4.76
C LEU A 198 25.99 4.77 3.56
N VAL A 199 26.46 4.41 2.36
CA VAL A 199 25.61 4.39 1.14
C VAL A 199 24.53 3.31 1.26
N HIS A 200 24.86 2.13 1.79
CA HIS A 200 23.89 1.06 2.02
C HIS A 200 22.87 1.46 3.11
N GLN A 201 23.31 2.05 4.22
CA GLN A 201 22.40 2.58 5.24
C GLN A 201 21.46 3.66 4.67
N ALA A 202 21.97 4.55 3.83
CA ALA A 202 21.15 5.54 3.13
C ALA A 202 20.08 4.88 2.24
N HIS A 203 20.45 3.82 1.51
CA HIS A 203 19.49 3.03 0.72
C HIS A 203 18.41 2.41 1.60
N ASN A 204 18.78 1.72 2.69
CA ASN A 204 17.79 1.06 3.54
C ASN A 204 16.87 2.07 4.23
N ILE A 205 17.37 3.23 4.66
CA ILE A 205 16.54 4.30 5.21
C ILE A 205 15.55 4.79 4.15
N LEU A 206 16.03 5.06 2.93
CA LEU A 206 15.20 5.54 1.84
C LEU A 206 14.16 4.51 1.40
N PHE A 207 14.50 3.23 1.37
CA PHE A 207 13.59 2.15 1.04
C PHE A 207 12.51 1.96 2.13
N LEU A 208 12.92 1.89 3.41
CA LEU A 208 12.01 1.66 4.54
C LEU A 208 11.09 2.86 4.82
N ALA A 209 11.63 4.09 4.80
CA ALA A 209 10.88 5.29 5.13
C ALA A 209 10.27 5.97 3.89
N GLY A 210 10.98 5.97 2.76
CA GLY A 210 10.60 6.67 1.53
C GLY A 210 9.89 5.81 0.49
N GLY A 211 10.03 4.47 0.52
CA GLY A 211 9.47 3.56 -0.48
C GLY A 211 7.94 3.68 -0.67
N PRO A 212 7.13 3.66 0.40
CA PRO A 212 5.69 3.93 0.33
C PRO A 212 5.35 5.23 -0.39
N THR A 213 6.15 6.27 -0.15
CA THR A 213 5.96 7.60 -0.72
C THR A 213 6.39 7.63 -2.18
N LEU A 214 7.48 6.95 -2.57
CA LEU A 214 7.91 6.82 -3.96
C LEU A 214 6.85 6.14 -4.83
N ILE A 215 6.18 5.10 -4.29
CA ILE A 215 5.09 4.41 -4.98
C ILE A 215 3.82 5.29 -5.01
N GLY A 216 3.48 5.90 -3.88
CA GLY A 216 2.27 6.70 -3.70
C GLY A 216 2.30 8.05 -4.42
N GLN A 217 3.48 8.67 -4.56
CA GLN A 217 3.65 10.05 -5.00
C GLN A 217 4.80 10.12 -6.04
N PRO A 218 4.48 9.99 -7.35
CA PRO A 218 5.49 9.93 -8.43
C PRO A 218 6.50 11.09 -8.44
N TRP A 219 6.07 12.28 -8.00
CA TRP A 219 6.92 13.48 -7.96
C TRP A 219 8.07 13.37 -6.94
N VAL A 220 7.96 12.51 -5.93
CA VAL A 220 9.08 12.25 -5.01
C VAL A 220 10.26 11.61 -5.74
N GLY A 221 9.99 10.75 -6.73
CA GLY A 221 11.04 10.19 -7.58
C GLY A 221 11.79 11.25 -8.38
N LEU A 222 11.08 12.28 -8.85
CA LEU A 222 11.69 13.43 -9.53
C LEU A 222 12.60 14.22 -8.60
N ILE A 223 12.13 14.58 -7.40
CA ILE A 223 12.94 15.31 -6.42
C ILE A 223 14.18 14.52 -6.05
N LEU A 224 14.04 13.21 -5.85
CA LEU A 224 15.14 12.33 -5.50
C LEU A 224 16.19 12.26 -6.63
N ALA A 225 15.76 12.14 -7.88
CA ALA A 225 16.65 12.16 -9.04
C ALA A 225 17.39 13.51 -9.17
N ILE A 226 16.70 14.63 -8.97
CA ILE A 226 17.28 15.98 -8.94
C ILE A 226 18.33 16.09 -7.82
N ALA A 227 17.99 15.67 -6.61
CA ALA A 227 18.91 15.66 -5.47
C ALA A 227 20.15 14.79 -5.76
N GLY A 228 19.94 13.64 -6.41
CA GLY A 228 21.02 12.77 -6.87
C GLY A 228 22.00 13.46 -7.82
N VAL A 229 21.50 14.16 -8.83
CA VAL A 229 22.33 14.95 -9.77
C VAL A 229 23.11 16.03 -9.03
N VAL A 230 22.48 16.75 -8.09
CA VAL A 230 23.15 17.77 -7.27
C VAL A 230 24.28 17.16 -6.43
N CYS A 231 24.04 16.03 -5.76
CA CYS A 231 25.05 15.32 -4.98
C CYS A 231 26.23 14.85 -5.83
N ILE A 232 25.97 14.34 -7.05
CA ILE A 232 27.01 13.95 -8.01
C ILE A 232 27.84 15.17 -8.43
N GLY A 233 27.17 16.29 -8.77
CA GLY A 233 27.84 17.54 -9.12
C GLY A 233 28.71 18.10 -7.98
N MET A 234 28.22 18.03 -6.73
CA MET A 234 28.99 18.42 -5.55
C MET A 234 30.21 17.52 -5.33
N ALA A 235 30.10 16.21 -5.57
CA ALA A 235 31.22 15.28 -5.45
C ALA A 235 32.35 15.60 -6.46
N TRP A 236 32.02 16.19 -7.62
CA TRP A 236 32.99 16.64 -8.62
C TRP A 236 33.66 17.99 -8.28
N ARG A 237 33.07 18.80 -7.39
CA ARG A 237 33.57 20.12 -6.97
C ARG A 237 34.61 20.05 -5.83
N TRP A 238 35.04 18.87 -5.41
CA TRP A 238 35.99 18.70 -4.30
C TRP A 238 37.36 19.36 -4.61
N PRO A 239 37.98 20.09 -3.65
CA PRO A 239 39.21 20.84 -3.89
C PRO A 239 40.34 19.94 -4.40
N GLY A 240 40.85 20.27 -5.60
CA GLY A 240 41.89 19.52 -6.31
C GLY A 240 41.57 19.21 -7.77
N SER A 241 40.33 19.43 -8.22
CA SER A 241 39.94 19.29 -9.63
C SER A 241 40.26 20.59 -10.42
N ALA A 242 40.82 20.45 -11.62
CA ALA A 242 41.20 21.59 -12.47
C ALA A 242 39.98 22.45 -12.85
N ARG A 243 40.12 23.77 -13.01
CA ARG A 243 39.00 24.71 -13.31
C ARG A 243 38.07 24.25 -14.44
N GLY A 244 38.58 23.62 -15.50
CA GLY A 244 37.77 23.09 -16.61
C GLY A 244 36.82 21.93 -16.24
N SER A 245 37.07 21.24 -15.12
CA SER A 245 36.18 20.18 -14.63
C SER A 245 34.88 20.73 -14.04
N PHE A 246 34.85 22.00 -13.59
CA PHE A 246 33.66 22.58 -12.98
C PHE A 246 32.61 22.98 -14.03
N GLU A 247 33.01 23.61 -15.13
CA GLU A 247 32.08 23.98 -16.21
C GLU A 247 31.47 22.73 -16.85
N LEU A 248 32.29 21.71 -17.09
CA LEU A 248 31.81 20.41 -17.58
C LEU A 248 30.87 19.74 -16.57
N ALA A 249 31.15 19.82 -15.26
CA ALA A 249 30.27 19.32 -14.21
C ALA A 249 28.92 20.03 -14.19
N ALA A 250 28.94 21.36 -14.22
CA ALA A 250 27.74 22.18 -14.16
C ALA A 250 26.87 21.97 -15.40
N THR A 251 27.46 21.97 -16.59
CA THR A 251 26.76 21.69 -17.85
C THR A 251 26.18 20.28 -17.87
N SER A 252 26.93 19.27 -17.41
CA SER A 252 26.43 17.89 -17.28
C SER A 252 25.26 17.78 -16.30
N CYS A 253 25.32 18.48 -15.16
CA CYS A 253 24.22 18.50 -14.20
C CYS A 253 22.98 19.18 -14.79
N LEU A 254 23.13 20.32 -15.45
CA LEU A 254 22.02 21.02 -16.10
C LEU A 254 21.38 20.16 -17.21
N ALA A 255 22.20 19.50 -18.03
CA ALA A 255 21.71 18.57 -19.05
C ALA A 255 20.95 17.39 -18.43
N ALA A 256 21.46 16.79 -17.35
CA ALA A 256 20.78 15.72 -16.64
C ALA A 256 19.45 16.18 -16.05
N LEU A 257 19.40 17.36 -15.42
CA LEU A 257 18.16 17.94 -14.89
C LEU A 257 17.13 18.20 -16.00
N ALA A 258 17.57 18.69 -17.16
CA ALA A 258 16.70 18.89 -18.32
C ALA A 258 16.12 17.56 -18.83
N VAL A 259 16.94 16.52 -18.96
CA VAL A 259 16.49 15.17 -19.38
C VAL A 259 15.51 14.58 -18.37
N ILE A 260 15.81 14.66 -17.07
CA ILE A 260 14.93 14.17 -16.01
C ILE A 260 13.57 14.89 -16.06
N SER A 261 13.59 16.21 -16.20
CA SER A 261 12.37 17.02 -16.27
C SER A 261 11.54 16.70 -17.52
N ALA A 262 12.20 16.54 -18.68
CA ALA A 262 11.56 16.22 -19.94
C ALA A 262 10.97 14.80 -19.97
N THR A 263 11.60 13.84 -19.28
CA THR A 263 11.16 12.43 -19.25
C THR A 263 10.17 12.13 -18.12
N TYR A 264 10.02 13.03 -17.13
CA TYR A 264 9.12 12.84 -16.00
C TYR A 264 7.66 12.51 -16.37
N PRO A 265 7.02 13.16 -17.38
CA PRO A 265 5.66 12.81 -17.78
C PRO A 265 5.53 11.37 -18.34
N LEU A 266 6.60 10.83 -18.93
CA LEU A 266 6.64 9.44 -19.35
C LEU A 266 6.77 8.51 -18.13
N TYR A 267 7.70 8.82 -17.22
CA TYR A 267 7.89 8.09 -15.97
C TYR A 267 6.56 7.99 -15.19
N GLN A 268 5.87 9.11 -14.99
CA GLN A 268 4.59 9.14 -14.29
C GLN A 268 3.54 8.26 -14.97
N ARG A 269 3.40 8.32 -16.30
CA ARG A 269 2.44 7.49 -17.05
C ARG A 269 2.75 6.00 -16.93
N VAL A 270 4.03 5.62 -16.99
CA VAL A 270 4.44 4.22 -16.83
C VAL A 270 4.16 3.76 -15.40
N GLN A 271 4.60 4.53 -14.40
CA GLN A 271 4.37 4.23 -12.99
C GLN A 271 2.88 4.06 -12.67
N GLU A 272 2.01 4.95 -13.15
CA GLU A 272 0.55 4.85 -12.91
C GLU A 272 -0.05 3.57 -13.51
N ARG A 273 0.32 3.19 -14.73
CA ARG A 273 -0.17 1.97 -15.39
C ARG A 273 0.26 0.71 -14.64
N VAL A 274 1.53 0.68 -14.25
CA VAL A 274 2.10 -0.46 -13.53
C VAL A 274 1.50 -0.54 -12.12
N TRP A 275 1.39 0.60 -11.42
CA TRP A 275 0.74 0.72 -10.12
C TRP A 275 -0.71 0.19 -10.17
N LEU A 276 -1.49 0.63 -11.16
CA LEU A 276 -2.89 0.20 -11.31
C LEU A 276 -2.99 -1.32 -11.48
N THR A 277 -2.11 -1.89 -12.30
CA THR A 277 -2.06 -3.35 -12.53
C THR A 277 -1.67 -4.10 -11.26
N ALA A 278 -0.68 -3.60 -10.53
CA ALA A 278 -0.21 -4.17 -9.27
C ALA A 278 -1.32 -4.12 -8.20
N MET A 279 -1.99 -2.98 -8.06
CA MET A 279 -3.08 -2.76 -7.11
C MET A 279 -4.30 -3.63 -7.43
N HIS A 280 -4.72 -3.71 -8.69
CA HIS A 280 -5.79 -4.59 -9.14
C HIS A 280 -5.50 -6.07 -8.81
N ARG A 281 -4.28 -6.52 -9.05
CA ARG A 281 -3.85 -7.88 -8.68
C ARG A 281 -3.81 -8.10 -7.17
N ALA A 282 -3.37 -7.13 -6.38
CA ALA A 282 -3.37 -7.23 -4.93
C ALA A 282 -4.79 -7.41 -4.37
N VAL A 283 -5.79 -6.77 -4.97
CA VAL A 283 -7.21 -6.99 -4.64
C VAL A 283 -7.64 -8.39 -5.08
N THR A 284 -7.47 -8.72 -6.36
CA THR A 284 -8.09 -9.91 -6.99
C THR A 284 -7.43 -11.25 -6.67
N LEU A 285 -6.15 -11.28 -6.27
CA LEU A 285 -5.44 -12.53 -5.99
C LEU A 285 -5.69 -13.11 -4.60
N GLY A 286 -6.47 -12.44 -3.74
CA GLY A 286 -6.90 -13.05 -2.48
C GLY A 286 -5.87 -13.08 -1.34
N ARG A 287 -4.62 -12.66 -1.57
CA ARG A 287 -3.51 -12.95 -0.63
C ARG A 287 -3.56 -12.21 0.71
N LEU A 288 -4.18 -11.03 0.73
CA LEU A 288 -4.52 -10.34 1.97
C LEU A 288 -5.94 -10.74 2.37
N SER A 289 -6.15 -11.07 3.64
CA SER A 289 -7.50 -11.21 4.21
C SER A 289 -8.30 -9.93 3.99
N ASN A 290 -9.61 -10.03 3.73
CA ASN A 290 -10.46 -8.88 3.41
C ASN A 290 -10.36 -7.75 4.47
N HIS A 291 -10.33 -8.11 5.75
CA HIS A 291 -10.16 -7.16 6.85
C HIS A 291 -8.88 -6.30 6.72
N HIS A 292 -7.73 -6.94 6.48
CA HIS A 292 -6.46 -6.23 6.28
C HIS A 292 -6.42 -5.45 4.98
N LEU A 293 -7.06 -5.96 3.91
CA LEU A 293 -7.13 -5.27 2.64
C LEU A 293 -7.90 -3.95 2.78
N LEU A 294 -9.10 -3.99 3.38
CA LEU A 294 -9.94 -2.80 3.54
C LEU A 294 -9.28 -1.75 4.44
N ALA A 295 -8.72 -2.15 5.58
CA ALA A 295 -8.01 -1.24 6.46
C ALA A 295 -6.85 -0.53 5.74
N ARG A 296 -6.08 -1.26 4.92
CA ARG A 296 -4.97 -0.64 4.17
C ARG A 296 -5.46 0.27 3.04
N ILE A 297 -6.55 -0.09 2.36
CA ILE A 297 -7.18 0.78 1.35
C ILE A 297 -7.66 2.08 2.01
N ASP A 298 -8.21 1.99 3.21
CA ASP A 298 -8.61 3.14 4.01
C ASP A 298 -7.42 4.03 4.35
N ASP A 299 -6.32 3.45 4.84
CA ASP A 299 -5.05 4.16 5.09
C ASP A 299 -4.53 4.87 3.83
N GLN A 300 -4.60 4.22 2.66
CA GLN A 300 -4.18 4.83 1.40
C GLN A 300 -5.09 6.00 1.00
N CYS A 301 -6.40 5.89 1.22
CA CYS A 301 -7.34 6.98 1.00
C CYS A 301 -7.05 8.15 1.95
N ALA A 302 -6.87 7.88 3.24
CA ALA A 302 -6.63 8.88 4.28
C ALA A 302 -5.29 9.63 4.09
N SER A 303 -4.26 8.92 3.64
CA SER A 303 -2.94 9.50 3.34
C SER A 303 -2.86 10.20 1.97
N GLY A 304 -3.96 10.21 1.19
CA GLY A 304 -4.00 10.79 -0.15
C GLY A 304 -3.21 10.02 -1.22
N ARG A 305 -2.65 8.85 -0.90
CA ARG A 305 -1.92 7.99 -1.87
C ARG A 305 -2.86 7.30 -2.86
N LEU A 306 -4.10 7.06 -2.45
CA LEU A 306 -5.20 6.60 -3.29
C LEU A 306 -6.19 7.75 -3.52
N ASP A 307 -5.78 8.69 -4.38
CA ASP A 307 -6.57 9.88 -4.75
C ASP A 307 -7.83 9.53 -5.58
N MET A 308 -8.68 10.53 -5.83
CA MET A 308 -9.94 10.35 -6.58
C MET A 308 -9.72 9.76 -7.99
N ARG A 309 -8.65 10.15 -8.69
CA ARG A 309 -8.34 9.65 -10.03
C ARG A 309 -7.95 8.17 -9.99
N ARG A 310 -7.03 7.80 -9.09
CA ARG A 310 -6.58 6.42 -8.90
C ARG A 310 -7.71 5.52 -8.42
N ARG A 311 -8.59 6.02 -7.55
CA ARG A 311 -9.82 5.33 -7.13
C ARG A 311 -10.72 5.02 -8.32
N ALA A 312 -10.98 6.00 -9.18
CA ALA A 312 -11.82 5.82 -10.36
C ALA A 312 -11.21 4.80 -11.35
N LEU A 313 -9.90 4.88 -11.60
CA LEU A 313 -9.19 3.92 -12.46
C LEU A 313 -9.20 2.50 -11.89
N LEU A 314 -8.97 2.35 -10.58
CA LEU A 314 -9.01 1.04 -9.92
C LEU A 314 -10.42 0.46 -9.92
N ALA A 315 -11.44 1.28 -9.66
CA ALA A 315 -12.84 0.85 -9.75
C ALA A 315 -13.19 0.37 -11.17
N GLN A 316 -12.79 1.13 -12.19
CA GLN A 316 -12.97 0.72 -13.59
C GLN A 316 -12.31 -0.63 -13.88
N ALA A 317 -11.05 -0.80 -13.47
CA ALA A 317 -10.31 -2.05 -13.67
C ALA A 317 -10.96 -3.25 -12.95
N LEU A 318 -11.54 -3.03 -11.76
CA LEU A 318 -12.27 -4.04 -11.00
C LEU A 318 -13.62 -4.39 -11.65
N ILE A 319 -14.29 -3.44 -12.30
CA ILE A 319 -15.53 -3.70 -13.03
C ILE A 319 -15.25 -4.54 -14.29
N GLU A 320 -14.23 -4.16 -15.05
CA GLU A 320 -13.84 -4.88 -16.28
C GLU A 320 -13.26 -6.27 -15.99
N ARG A 321 -12.53 -6.40 -14.88
CA ARG A 321 -11.87 -7.64 -14.45
C ARG A 321 -12.17 -7.89 -12.97
N PRO A 322 -13.32 -8.51 -12.65
CA PRO A 322 -13.75 -8.71 -11.27
C PRO A 322 -12.85 -9.69 -10.50
N CYS A 323 -13.00 -9.69 -9.17
CA CYS A 323 -12.44 -10.73 -8.30
C CYS A 323 -12.94 -12.14 -8.71
N ARG A 324 -12.23 -13.19 -8.29
CA ARG A 324 -12.57 -14.59 -8.63
C ARG A 324 -13.96 -14.96 -8.12
N ARG A 325 -14.62 -15.92 -8.79
CA ARG A 325 -15.91 -16.48 -8.33
C ARG A 325 -15.75 -17.02 -6.90
N GLY A 326 -16.59 -16.56 -5.97
CA GLY A 326 -16.49 -16.84 -4.53
C GLY A 326 -15.97 -15.65 -3.70
N ASP A 327 -15.26 -14.70 -4.31
CA ASP A 327 -14.79 -13.47 -3.66
C ASP A 327 -15.77 -12.28 -3.87
N GLY A 328 -17.07 -12.57 -4.01
CA GLY A 328 -18.11 -11.55 -4.29
C GLY A 328 -18.10 -10.43 -3.25
N ASP A 329 -17.93 -10.78 -1.98
CA ASP A 329 -17.85 -9.82 -0.88
C ASP A 329 -16.67 -8.87 -1.02
N ARG A 330 -15.50 -9.41 -1.40
CA ARG A 330 -14.28 -8.60 -1.56
C ARG A 330 -14.49 -7.54 -2.63
N GLN A 331 -15.06 -7.92 -3.77
CA GLN A 331 -15.33 -6.99 -4.87
C GLN A 331 -16.24 -5.86 -4.39
N VAL A 332 -17.36 -6.21 -3.75
CA VAL A 332 -18.37 -5.25 -3.28
C VAL A 332 -17.78 -4.33 -2.21
N TRP A 333 -17.05 -4.86 -1.23
CA TRP A 333 -16.46 -4.06 -0.17
C TRP A 333 -15.39 -3.10 -0.69
N VAL A 334 -14.52 -3.56 -1.61
CA VAL A 334 -13.49 -2.68 -2.18
C VAL A 334 -14.13 -1.60 -3.04
N LEU A 335 -15.04 -1.96 -3.95
CA LEU A 335 -15.76 -0.97 -4.77
C LEU A 335 -16.55 0.01 -3.91
N GLY A 336 -17.29 -0.47 -2.91
CA GLY A 336 -18.03 0.37 -1.98
C GLY A 336 -17.12 1.37 -1.25
N ARG A 337 -15.87 0.99 -0.96
CA ARG A 337 -14.92 1.89 -0.29
C ARG A 337 -14.33 2.93 -1.23
N ILE A 338 -13.95 2.54 -2.45
CA ILE A 338 -13.20 3.41 -3.38
C ILE A 338 -14.08 4.15 -4.39
N ALA A 339 -15.26 3.62 -4.71
CA ALA A 339 -16.17 4.20 -5.69
C ALA A 339 -17.61 3.75 -5.36
N PRO A 340 -18.20 4.26 -4.27
CA PRO A 340 -19.51 3.81 -3.80
C PRO A 340 -20.60 3.92 -4.86
N ASP A 341 -20.57 4.97 -5.67
CA ASP A 341 -21.54 5.20 -6.74
C ASP A 341 -21.38 4.27 -7.96
N ARG A 342 -20.33 3.45 -7.97
CA ARG A 342 -20.06 2.45 -9.02
C ARG A 342 -20.34 1.02 -8.58
N VAL A 343 -20.85 0.82 -7.37
CA VAL A 343 -21.40 -0.48 -6.96
C VAL A 343 -22.72 -0.66 -7.71
N SER A 344 -22.77 -1.65 -8.59
CA SER A 344 -23.95 -1.95 -9.40
C SER A 344 -24.28 -3.44 -9.35
N ALA A 345 -25.53 -3.73 -9.66
CA ALA A 345 -26.08 -5.07 -9.81
C ALA A 345 -26.72 -5.21 -11.20
N ARG A 346 -27.09 -6.44 -11.58
CA ARG A 346 -27.79 -6.69 -12.85
C ARG A 346 -29.31 -6.76 -12.66
N ASP A 347 -29.73 -7.20 -11.48
CA ASP A 347 -31.09 -7.52 -11.10
C ASP A 347 -31.24 -7.40 -9.58
N GLU A 348 -32.47 -7.51 -9.09
CA GLU A 348 -32.80 -7.44 -7.65
C GLU A 348 -32.08 -8.53 -6.83
N GLU A 349 -31.86 -9.73 -7.38
CA GLU A 349 -31.18 -10.82 -6.68
C GLU A 349 -29.70 -10.51 -6.44
N SER A 350 -28.99 -10.07 -7.49
CA SER A 350 -27.59 -9.64 -7.35
C SER A 350 -27.44 -8.36 -6.53
N ALA A 351 -28.44 -7.48 -6.54
CA ALA A 351 -28.49 -6.32 -5.66
C ALA A 351 -28.67 -6.72 -4.19
N HIS A 352 -29.54 -7.69 -3.92
CA HIS A 352 -29.77 -8.24 -2.59
C HIS A 352 -28.48 -8.82 -2.01
N GLU A 353 -27.76 -9.64 -2.76
CA GLU A 353 -26.48 -10.21 -2.31
C GLU A 353 -25.41 -9.15 -2.09
N ALA A 354 -25.31 -8.14 -2.96
CA ALA A 354 -24.36 -7.03 -2.77
C ALA A 354 -24.70 -6.17 -1.54
N LEU A 355 -25.97 -5.86 -1.30
CA LEU A 355 -26.44 -5.11 -0.13
C LEU A 355 -26.20 -5.90 1.16
N LYS A 356 -26.52 -7.19 1.15
CA LYS A 356 -26.23 -8.10 2.27
C LYS A 356 -24.74 -8.17 2.55
N SER A 357 -23.91 -8.24 1.51
CA SER A 357 -22.47 -8.18 1.63
C SER A 357 -22.01 -6.88 2.29
N LEU A 358 -22.50 -5.71 1.86
CA LEU A 358 -22.19 -4.42 2.49
C LEU A 358 -22.60 -4.39 3.98
N ALA A 359 -23.76 -4.97 4.32
CA ALA A 359 -24.25 -5.06 5.69
C ALA A 359 -23.39 -5.99 6.57
N LEU A 360 -22.83 -7.05 5.99
CA LEU A 360 -21.97 -8.02 6.67
C LEU A 360 -20.50 -7.62 6.70
N CYS A 361 -20.12 -6.45 6.15
CA CYS A 361 -18.75 -5.99 6.20
C CYS A 361 -18.31 -5.80 7.66
N PRO A 362 -17.22 -6.46 8.11
CA PRO A 362 -16.78 -6.39 9.51
C PRO A 362 -16.24 -5.01 9.90
N GLN A 363 -15.99 -4.13 8.93
CA GLN A 363 -15.54 -2.75 9.13
C GLN A 363 -16.58 -1.81 8.52
N THR A 364 -17.06 -0.85 9.33
CA THR A 364 -18.03 0.14 8.89
C THR A 364 -17.34 1.34 8.27
N PHE A 365 -17.68 1.65 7.01
CA PHE A 365 -17.17 2.84 6.32
C PHE A 365 -18.34 3.71 5.85
N PRO A 366 -18.31 5.04 6.02
CA PRO A 366 -19.34 5.94 5.48
C PRO A 366 -19.56 5.76 3.97
N ALA A 367 -18.51 5.41 3.23
CA ALA A 367 -18.59 5.10 1.80
C ALA A 367 -19.44 3.85 1.52
N HIS A 368 -19.41 2.82 2.37
CA HIS A 368 -20.28 1.65 2.23
C HIS A 368 -21.75 2.00 2.45
N HIS A 369 -22.05 2.93 3.35
CA HIS A 369 -23.42 3.40 3.56
C HIS A 369 -23.93 4.14 2.32
N GLN A 370 -23.07 4.97 1.70
CA GLN A 370 -23.38 5.60 0.42
C GLN A 370 -23.60 4.57 -0.68
N ALA A 371 -22.72 3.56 -0.80
CA ALA A 371 -22.89 2.49 -1.79
C ALA A 371 -24.22 1.74 -1.61
N ALA A 372 -24.58 1.41 -0.37
CA ALA A 372 -25.84 0.75 -0.06
C ALA A 372 -27.05 1.59 -0.45
N ARG A 373 -27.01 2.91 -0.19
CA ARG A 373 -28.08 3.83 -0.62
C ARG A 373 -28.16 3.97 -2.13
N THR A 374 -27.03 4.15 -2.81
CA THR A 374 -27.01 4.27 -4.28
C THR A 374 -27.55 3.01 -4.94
N LEU A 375 -27.13 1.84 -4.46
CA LEU A 375 -27.63 0.56 -4.95
C LEU A 375 -29.11 0.36 -4.59
N GLY A 376 -29.52 0.74 -3.38
CA GLY A 376 -30.91 0.62 -2.92
C GLY A 376 -31.89 1.53 -3.65
N ALA A 377 -31.45 2.71 -4.09
CA ALA A 377 -32.27 3.59 -4.92
C ALA A 377 -32.54 2.98 -6.30
N ALA A 378 -31.61 2.19 -6.83
CA ALA A 378 -31.79 1.45 -8.09
C ALA A 378 -32.58 0.14 -7.91
N TYR A 379 -32.49 -0.49 -6.73
CA TYR A 379 -33.09 -1.78 -6.39
C TYR A 379 -33.82 -1.70 -5.04
N PRO A 380 -34.97 -1.00 -4.98
CA PRO A 380 -35.64 -0.68 -3.73
C PRO A 380 -36.21 -1.91 -3.02
N LEU A 381 -36.57 -2.98 -3.76
CA LEU A 381 -37.05 -4.21 -3.15
C LEU A 381 -35.91 -4.95 -2.42
N ALA A 382 -34.76 -5.12 -3.06
CA ALA A 382 -33.57 -5.69 -2.44
C ALA A 382 -33.15 -4.91 -1.18
N PHE A 383 -33.16 -3.58 -1.24
CA PHE A 383 -32.86 -2.73 -0.09
C PHE A 383 -33.82 -2.95 1.07
N ALA A 384 -35.13 -2.96 0.80
CA ALA A 384 -36.14 -3.20 1.83
C ALA A 384 -36.01 -4.61 2.45
N GLN A 385 -35.72 -5.63 1.63
CA GLN A 385 -35.51 -7.00 2.10
C GLN A 385 -34.27 -7.13 2.99
N VAL A 386 -33.14 -6.51 2.60
CA VAL A 386 -31.93 -6.51 3.42
C VAL A 386 -32.15 -5.72 4.70
N ALA A 387 -32.84 -4.58 4.66
CA ALA A 387 -33.23 -3.84 5.86
C ALA A 387 -34.12 -4.67 6.80
N ALA A 388 -34.98 -5.54 6.25
CA ALA A 388 -35.83 -6.41 7.06
C ALA A 388 -35.09 -7.57 7.74
N TRP A 389 -34.00 -8.03 7.13
CA TRP A 389 -33.16 -9.11 7.65
C TRP A 389 -32.06 -8.60 8.58
N ALA A 390 -31.49 -7.42 8.28
CA ALA A 390 -30.33 -6.88 8.98
C ALA A 390 -30.69 -6.37 10.40
N PRO A 391 -29.72 -6.34 11.33
CA PRO A 391 -29.90 -5.66 12.62
C PRO A 391 -30.29 -4.19 12.42
N GLU A 392 -31.10 -3.64 13.33
CA GLU A 392 -31.52 -2.22 13.26
C GLU A 392 -30.34 -1.26 13.13
N GLN A 393 -29.19 -1.59 13.71
CA GLN A 393 -27.97 -0.80 13.59
C GLN A 393 -27.56 -0.54 12.14
N ILE A 394 -27.74 -1.50 11.23
CA ILE A 394 -27.42 -1.32 9.81
C ILE A 394 -28.33 -0.27 9.17
N ILE A 395 -29.62 -0.28 9.49
CA ILE A 395 -30.55 0.78 9.04
C ILE A 395 -30.13 2.11 9.64
N ARG A 396 -29.72 2.13 10.91
CA ARG A 396 -29.27 3.37 11.57
C ARG A 396 -28.01 3.94 10.93
N ASP A 397 -27.11 3.08 10.48
CA ASP A 397 -25.87 3.45 9.80
C ASP A 397 -26.12 3.93 8.36
N TRP A 398 -26.99 3.24 7.62
CA TRP A 398 -27.34 3.57 6.24
C TRP A 398 -28.22 4.82 6.14
N LEU A 399 -29.15 4.99 7.09
CA LEU A 399 -30.14 6.06 7.14
C LEU A 399 -30.17 6.69 8.55
N PRO A 400 -29.17 7.51 8.90
CA PRO A 400 -29.04 8.09 10.24
C PRO A 400 -30.06 9.19 10.51
N LEU A 401 -31.15 8.94 11.26
CA LEU A 401 -32.15 9.98 11.56
C LEU A 401 -31.88 10.71 12.88
N PRO A 402 -32.04 12.06 12.94
CA PRO A 402 -32.62 12.93 11.90
C PRO A 402 -31.61 13.50 10.88
N ALA A 403 -30.29 13.35 11.11
CA ALA A 403 -29.26 13.99 10.29
C ALA A 403 -29.28 13.60 8.80
N GLY A 404 -29.80 12.42 8.50
CA GLY A 404 -29.89 11.79 7.18
C GLY A 404 -31.30 11.71 6.63
N SER A 405 -32.18 12.64 7.03
CA SER A 405 -33.59 12.65 6.60
C SER A 405 -33.73 12.75 5.09
N ALA A 406 -32.92 13.57 4.42
CA ALA A 406 -32.92 13.67 2.95
C ALA A 406 -32.63 12.32 2.29
N GLN A 407 -31.60 11.61 2.75
CA GLN A 407 -31.24 10.30 2.23
C GLN A 407 -32.32 9.25 2.48
N ALA A 408 -33.01 9.32 3.62
CA ALA A 408 -34.13 8.42 3.92
C ALA A 408 -35.36 8.72 3.06
N GLN A 409 -35.66 10.00 2.82
CA GLN A 409 -36.70 10.40 1.86
C GLN A 409 -36.36 9.90 0.46
N ASP A 410 -35.12 10.06 -0.01
CA ASP A 410 -34.70 9.57 -1.32
C ASP A 410 -34.94 8.05 -1.47
N GLN A 411 -34.64 7.25 -0.45
CA GLN A 411 -34.92 5.81 -0.45
C GLN A 411 -36.42 5.51 -0.46
N ILE A 412 -37.21 6.23 0.34
CA ILE A 412 -38.68 6.07 0.37
C ILE A 412 -39.26 6.40 -1.00
N LEU A 413 -38.82 7.50 -1.62
CA LEU A 413 -39.29 8.00 -2.91
C LEU A 413 -38.85 7.11 -4.09
N ALA A 414 -37.73 6.41 -3.97
CA ALA A 414 -37.28 5.40 -4.92
C ALA A 414 -38.10 4.10 -4.81
N SER A 415 -38.71 3.82 -3.66
CA SER A 415 -39.50 2.62 -3.42
C SER A 415 -40.99 2.78 -3.75
N SER A 416 -41.64 1.67 -4.10
CA SER A 416 -43.07 1.61 -4.38
C SER A 416 -43.72 0.33 -3.84
N GLY A 417 -45.05 0.33 -3.72
CA GLY A 417 -45.86 -0.83 -3.31
C GLY A 417 -45.34 -1.53 -2.06
N PHE A 418 -45.06 -2.83 -2.18
CA PHE A 418 -44.59 -3.68 -1.09
C PHE A 418 -43.23 -3.26 -0.53
N ALA A 419 -42.28 -2.86 -1.40
CA ALA A 419 -40.95 -2.42 -0.98
C ALA A 419 -41.02 -1.18 -0.08
N ARG A 420 -41.88 -0.19 -0.45
CA ARG A 420 -42.09 1.02 0.34
C ARG A 420 -42.70 0.73 1.70
N SER A 421 -43.74 -0.09 1.74
CA SER A 421 -44.41 -0.48 2.99
C SER A 421 -43.45 -1.20 3.94
N MET A 422 -42.61 -2.09 3.40
CA MET A 422 -41.59 -2.79 4.16
C MET A 422 -40.53 -1.83 4.70
N LEU A 423 -39.98 -0.95 3.85
CA LEU A 423 -38.97 0.02 4.27
C LEU A 423 -39.49 0.94 5.39
N LEU A 424 -40.70 1.47 5.27
CA LEU A 424 -41.33 2.29 6.32
C LEU A 424 -41.46 1.52 7.65
N ALA A 425 -41.88 0.25 7.58
CA ALA A 425 -41.98 -0.59 8.77
C ALA A 425 -40.61 -0.90 9.42
N GLN A 426 -39.53 -0.96 8.64
CA GLN A 426 -38.18 -1.15 9.19
C GLN A 426 -37.58 0.15 9.73
N LEU A 427 -37.83 1.28 9.07
CA LEU A 427 -37.46 2.59 9.59
C LEU A 427 -38.14 2.86 10.94
N GLU A 428 -39.42 2.49 11.08
CA GLU A 428 -40.15 2.66 12.34
C GLU A 428 -39.57 1.82 13.47
N ARG A 429 -39.16 0.58 13.16
CA ARG A 429 -38.47 -0.28 14.13
C ARG A 429 -37.14 0.33 14.56
N ALA A 430 -36.35 0.80 13.60
CA ALA A 430 -35.05 1.40 13.90
C ALA A 430 -35.15 2.77 14.61
N TYR A 431 -36.22 3.53 14.36
CA TYR A 431 -36.46 4.87 14.88
C TYR A 431 -37.92 5.10 15.34
N PRO A 432 -38.35 4.47 16.44
CA PRO A 432 -39.72 4.59 16.91
C PRO A 432 -40.14 6.05 17.10
N GLY A 433 -41.28 6.42 16.53
CA GLY A 433 -41.89 7.75 16.68
C GLY A 433 -41.26 8.87 15.85
N ARG A 434 -40.17 8.63 15.11
CA ARG A 434 -39.46 9.66 14.33
C ARG A 434 -39.76 9.61 12.83
N VAL A 435 -40.37 8.53 12.35
CA VAL A 435 -40.64 8.33 10.91
C VAL A 435 -41.85 9.13 10.45
N ALA A 436 -42.80 9.45 11.35
CA ALA A 436 -43.95 10.29 11.01
C ALA A 436 -43.54 11.63 10.39
N ASP A 437 -42.62 12.35 11.04
CA ASP A 437 -42.17 13.67 10.56
C ASP A 437 -41.39 13.54 9.24
N LEU A 438 -40.64 12.44 9.07
CA LEU A 438 -39.95 12.13 7.82
C LEU A 438 -40.95 11.91 6.66
N VAL A 439 -42.00 11.13 6.88
CA VAL A 439 -43.01 10.85 5.85
C VAL A 439 -43.87 12.08 5.58
N LEU A 440 -44.28 12.81 6.61
CA LEU A 440 -45.05 14.05 6.48
C LEU A 440 -44.29 15.16 5.74
N SER A 441 -42.96 15.07 5.65
CA SER A 441 -42.13 16.05 4.93
C SER A 441 -41.85 15.67 3.47
N LEU A 442 -42.39 14.55 2.98
CA LEU A 442 -42.27 14.15 1.58
C LEU A 442 -42.93 15.15 0.62
N PRO A 443 -42.47 15.24 -0.64
CA PRO A 443 -43.13 16.04 -1.66
C PRO A 443 -44.58 15.57 -1.86
N PRO A 444 -45.58 16.48 -1.77
CA PRO A 444 -46.99 16.11 -1.77
C PRO A 444 -47.43 15.33 -3.02
N GLU A 445 -46.85 15.65 -4.17
CA GLU A 445 -47.09 14.98 -5.45
C GLU A 445 -46.52 13.56 -5.54
N ARG A 446 -45.72 13.13 -4.56
CA ARG A 446 -45.08 11.81 -4.48
C ARG A 446 -45.54 10.97 -3.28
N VAL A 447 -46.52 11.47 -2.53
CA VAL A 447 -47.21 10.74 -1.46
C VAL A 447 -48.09 9.67 -2.09
N VAL A 448 -48.04 8.45 -1.55
CA VAL A 448 -48.84 7.32 -2.01
C VAL A 448 -49.63 6.70 -0.87
N ASP A 449 -50.58 5.82 -1.19
CA ASP A 449 -51.47 5.21 -0.19
C ASP A 449 -50.73 4.44 0.89
N ALA A 450 -49.60 3.81 0.54
CA ALA A 450 -48.75 3.13 1.51
C ALA A 450 -48.29 4.07 2.65
N ASP A 451 -48.00 5.35 2.35
CA ASP A 451 -47.58 6.33 3.36
C ASP A 451 -48.74 6.70 4.28
N ARG A 452 -49.92 6.94 3.69
CA ARG A 452 -51.15 7.30 4.41
C ARG A 452 -51.58 6.17 5.33
N ILE A 453 -51.58 4.95 4.81
CA ILE A 453 -51.91 3.73 5.56
C ILE A 453 -50.90 3.53 6.69
N PHE A 454 -49.61 3.65 6.41
CA PHE A 454 -48.57 3.52 7.42
C PHE A 454 -48.75 4.51 8.57
N LEU A 455 -48.96 5.80 8.26
CA LEU A 455 -49.16 6.83 9.28
C LEU A 455 -50.41 6.56 10.14
N ARG A 456 -51.56 6.30 9.51
CA ARG A 456 -52.81 5.99 10.24
C ARG A 456 -52.70 4.74 11.12
N GLN A 457 -51.99 3.72 10.66
CA GLN A 457 -51.85 2.46 11.41
C GLN A 457 -50.83 2.54 12.56
N ARG A 458 -49.78 3.34 12.41
CA ARG A 458 -48.65 3.37 13.37
C ARG A 458 -48.70 4.54 14.34
N TYR A 459 -49.40 5.62 14.00
CA TYR A 459 -49.41 6.86 14.77
C TYR A 459 -50.83 7.24 15.19
N PRO A 460 -51.24 6.95 16.43
CA PRO A 460 -52.56 7.32 16.95
C PRO A 460 -52.82 8.83 16.94
N ASP A 461 -51.75 9.63 17.02
CA ASP A 461 -51.76 11.09 16.98
C ASP A 461 -51.72 11.67 15.57
N PHE A 462 -51.79 10.83 14.52
CA PHE A 462 -51.68 11.26 13.12
C PHE A 462 -52.68 12.36 12.74
N GLU A 463 -53.94 12.26 13.14
CA GLU A 463 -54.96 13.28 12.84
C GLU A 463 -54.60 14.65 13.47
N SER A 464 -54.02 14.64 14.67
CA SER A 464 -53.53 15.87 15.31
C SER A 464 -52.35 16.46 14.56
N ARG A 465 -51.41 15.62 14.10
CA ARG A 465 -50.26 16.06 13.28
C ARG A 465 -50.70 16.64 11.95
N LEU A 466 -51.70 16.02 11.33
CA LEU A 466 -52.26 16.45 10.05
C LEU A 466 -52.97 17.80 10.16
N HIS A 467 -53.72 18.02 11.25
CA HIS A 467 -54.34 19.31 11.54
C HIS A 467 -53.29 20.43 11.74
N GLU A 468 -52.20 20.14 12.45
CA GLU A 468 -51.09 21.09 12.60
C GLU A 468 -50.35 21.35 11.28
N LEU A 469 -50.17 20.32 10.45
CA LEU A 469 -49.60 20.48 9.11
C LEU A 469 -50.52 21.31 8.21
N ASP A 470 -51.84 21.15 8.30
CA ASP A 470 -52.80 21.92 7.49
C ASP A 470 -52.75 23.41 7.78
N LYS A 471 -52.55 23.79 9.06
CA LYS A 471 -52.34 25.19 9.46
C LYS A 471 -51.09 25.82 8.84
N ARG A 472 -50.04 25.02 8.60
CA ARG A 472 -48.72 25.50 8.14
C ARG A 472 -48.56 25.38 6.62
N GLU A 473 -48.96 24.23 6.07
CA GLU A 473 -48.77 23.79 4.69
C GLU A 473 -50.01 23.04 4.17
N PRO A 474 -51.12 23.74 3.89
CA PRO A 474 -52.41 23.12 3.55
C PRO A 474 -52.39 22.32 2.24
N ALA A 475 -51.50 22.65 1.31
CA ALA A 475 -51.30 21.85 0.10
C ALA A 475 -50.71 20.47 0.42
N ARG A 476 -49.82 20.39 1.42
CA ARG A 476 -49.18 19.14 1.83
C ARG A 476 -50.10 18.29 2.68
N ALA A 477 -50.82 18.89 3.63
CA ALA A 477 -51.84 18.18 4.40
C ALA A 477 -52.91 17.53 3.51
N ARG A 478 -53.29 18.20 2.41
CA ARG A 478 -54.21 17.64 1.41
C ARG A 478 -53.71 16.34 0.75
N ALA A 479 -52.40 16.19 0.56
CA ALA A 479 -51.83 14.97 -0.01
C ALA A 479 -51.98 13.73 0.90
N PHE A 480 -52.14 13.94 2.21
CA PHE A 480 -52.29 12.87 3.21
C PHE A 480 -53.75 12.61 3.64
N THR A 481 -54.69 13.47 3.24
CA THR A 481 -56.12 13.35 3.56
C THR A 481 -56.88 12.54 2.52
N SER A 482 -56.60 12.72 1.22
CA SER A 482 -57.26 12.00 0.13
C SER A 482 -56.97 10.49 0.19
N PRO A 483 -57.91 9.61 -0.19
CA PRO A 483 -57.65 8.19 -0.43
C PRO A 483 -56.92 7.93 -1.75
#